data_AF-A0A162M510-F1
#
_entry.id   AF-A0A162M510-F1
#
_cell.length_a   1.000
_cell.length_b   1.000
_cell.length_c   1.000
_cell.angle_alpha   90.00
_cell.angle_beta   90.00
_cell.angle_gamma   90.00
#
_symmetry.space_group_name_H-M   'P 1'
#
loop_
_entity.id
_entity.type
_entity.pdbx_description
1 polymer ?
#
loop_
_entity_poly.entity_id
_entity_poly.type
_entity_poly.pdbx_seq_one_letter_code
_entity_poly.pdbx_strand_id
1 'polypeptide(L)'
;MKNSHNPVLEILESLENALSKLNIPEKRKEKILKDIAVQKQRYEKINQEEIAGEEKKKVYQGITVKGKDLLEKLKSKNIDAKEKEKYILSFLLYIRAAYFDFKDLLKPLNTGIRLFALTSALFIGLSPQFLGGAFSLLFLVPIFLGLNGLKRRRIFGFKMAMMIFPVALGVAALWIRFGINAALNFQKVVADTAHTLGKPVDIAKFFVIVPPIFALVLLASSFIMAYYLYKSKEMLL
;
A
#
# COMPACT_ATOMS: atom_id res chain seq x y z
N MET A 1 -26.19 24.47 20.70
CA MET A 1 -25.11 23.57 21.16
C MET A 1 -23.78 24.21 20.81
N LYS A 2 -22.99 24.58 21.82
CA LYS A 2 -21.73 25.34 21.69
C LYS A 2 -20.70 24.51 20.91
N ASN A 3 -20.09 25.15 19.91
CA ASN A 3 -18.91 24.68 19.18
C ASN A 3 -17.90 24.04 20.15
N SER A 4 -17.77 22.72 20.10
CA SER A 4 -16.56 22.06 20.59
C SER A 4 -15.42 22.55 19.70
N HIS A 5 -14.59 23.45 20.24
CA HIS A 5 -13.39 23.97 19.61
C HIS A 5 -12.56 22.78 19.11
N ASN A 6 -12.54 22.53 17.80
CA ASN A 6 -11.73 21.48 17.19
C ASN A 6 -10.57 22.17 16.47
N PRO A 7 -9.40 22.30 17.11
CA PRO A 7 -8.23 22.95 16.53
C PRO A 7 -7.86 22.47 15.12
N VAL A 8 -8.17 21.21 14.79
CA VAL A 8 -7.88 20.67 13.46
C VAL A 8 -8.76 21.32 12.38
N LEU A 9 -10.04 21.61 12.69
CA LEU A 9 -10.94 22.30 11.76
C LEU A 9 -10.48 23.73 11.50
N GLU A 10 -10.05 24.44 12.55
CA GLU A 10 -9.51 25.80 12.43
C GLU A 10 -8.23 25.85 11.59
N ILE A 11 -7.35 24.85 11.76
CA ILE A 11 -6.16 24.69 10.92
C ILE A 11 -6.59 24.49 9.46
N LEU A 12 -7.58 23.62 9.19
CA LEU A 12 -8.06 23.35 7.84
C LEU A 12 -8.70 24.57 7.17
N GLU A 13 -9.46 25.38 7.91
CA GLU A 13 -9.99 26.67 7.45
C GLU A 13 -8.87 27.68 7.13
N SER A 14 -7.88 27.75 8.01
CA SER A 14 -6.71 28.61 7.80
C SER A 14 -5.91 28.18 6.56
N LEU A 15 -5.79 26.87 6.31
CA LEU A 15 -5.13 26.33 5.12
C LEU A 15 -5.88 26.63 3.83
N GLU A 16 -7.21 26.53 3.84
CA GLU A 16 -8.06 26.91 2.71
C GLU A 16 -7.84 28.38 2.32
N ASN A 17 -7.84 29.27 3.32
CA ASN A 17 -7.56 30.70 3.13
C ASN A 17 -6.13 30.99 2.67
N ALA A 18 -5.15 30.20 3.11
CA ALA A 18 -3.77 30.34 2.65
C ALA A 18 -3.62 29.85 1.20
N LEU A 19 -4.27 28.75 0.84
CA LEU A 19 -4.22 28.14 -0.48
C LEU A 19 -4.84 29.02 -1.57
N SER A 20 -5.95 29.70 -1.28
CA SER A 20 -6.59 30.63 -2.24
C SER A 20 -5.65 31.76 -2.68
N LYS A 21 -4.73 32.17 -1.79
CA LYS A 21 -3.73 33.22 -2.04
C LYS A 21 -2.45 32.72 -2.70
N LEU A 22 -2.23 31.40 -2.80
CA LEU A 22 -1.03 30.85 -3.43
C LEU A 22 -1.10 30.97 -4.95
N ASN A 23 0.03 31.31 -5.57
CA ASN A 23 0.15 31.31 -7.02
C ASN A 23 0.52 29.91 -7.55
N ILE A 24 -0.47 29.02 -7.61
CA ILE A 24 -0.35 27.67 -8.20
C ILE A 24 -1.48 27.43 -9.22
N PRO A 25 -1.36 26.45 -10.14
CA PRO A 25 -2.38 26.19 -11.15
C PRO A 25 -3.75 25.89 -10.55
N GLU A 26 -4.81 26.48 -11.12
CA GLU A 26 -6.16 26.44 -10.52
C GLU A 26 -6.73 25.03 -10.40
N LYS A 27 -6.52 24.19 -11.42
CA LYS A 27 -6.87 22.77 -11.38
C LYS A 27 -6.23 22.01 -10.21
N ARG A 28 -5.02 22.42 -9.80
CA ARG A 28 -4.36 21.85 -8.60
C ARG A 28 -4.97 22.40 -7.32
N LYS A 29 -5.24 23.70 -7.23
CA LYS A 29 -5.93 24.29 -6.08
C LYS A 29 -7.26 23.60 -5.82
N GLU A 30 -8.10 23.45 -6.84
CA GLU A 30 -9.39 22.77 -6.74
C GLU A 30 -9.26 21.36 -6.16
N LYS A 31 -8.24 20.61 -6.57
CA LYS A 31 -7.98 19.26 -6.06
C LYS A 31 -7.61 19.29 -4.57
N ILE A 32 -6.78 20.23 -4.15
CA ILE A 32 -6.36 20.38 -2.75
C ILE A 32 -7.54 20.87 -1.90
N LEU A 33 -8.35 21.81 -2.39
CA LEU A 33 -9.56 22.29 -1.72
C LEU A 33 -10.58 21.18 -1.51
N LYS A 34 -10.80 20.33 -2.52
CA LYS A 34 -11.66 19.14 -2.38
C LYS A 34 -11.15 18.19 -1.30
N ASP A 35 -9.83 17.99 -1.21
CA ASP A 35 -9.22 17.15 -0.16
C ASP A 35 -9.39 17.78 1.23
N ILE A 36 -9.17 19.10 1.37
CA ILE A 36 -9.42 19.85 2.61
C ILE A 36 -10.88 19.67 3.05
N ALA A 37 -11.84 19.83 2.15
CA ALA A 37 -13.26 19.67 2.44
C ALA A 37 -13.59 18.24 2.94
N VAL A 38 -13.03 17.21 2.31
CA VAL A 38 -13.18 15.82 2.77
C VAL A 38 -12.59 15.63 4.17
N GLN A 39 -11.42 16.21 4.46
CA GLN A 39 -10.83 16.12 5.79
C GLN A 39 -11.65 16.89 6.83
N LYS A 40 -12.20 18.07 6.52
CA LYS A 40 -13.12 18.80 7.42
C LYS A 40 -14.30 17.92 7.83
N GLN A 41 -15.00 17.32 6.86
CA GLN A 41 -16.12 16.41 7.12
C GLN A 41 -15.73 15.20 7.97
N ARG A 42 -14.50 14.69 7.82
CA ARG A 42 -13.97 13.59 8.64
C ARG A 42 -13.75 14.02 10.08
N TYR A 43 -13.10 15.16 10.29
CA TYR A 43 -12.73 15.66 11.61
C TYR A 43 -13.90 16.30 12.36
N GLU A 44 -14.94 16.77 11.68
CA GLU A 44 -16.24 17.16 12.29
C GLU A 44 -16.93 15.98 12.99
N LYS A 45 -16.75 14.77 12.44
CA LYS A 45 -17.36 13.54 12.96
C LYS A 45 -16.51 12.84 14.04
N ILE A 46 -15.37 13.41 14.41
CA ILE A 46 -14.55 12.87 15.50
C ILE A 46 -15.07 13.43 16.82
N ASN A 47 -15.51 12.56 17.71
CA ASN A 47 -15.94 12.94 19.06
C ASN A 47 -14.78 12.82 20.08
N GLN A 48 -14.97 13.36 21.28
CA GLN A 48 -13.93 13.31 22.33
C GLN A 48 -13.61 11.89 22.79
N GLU A 49 -14.57 10.96 22.72
CA GLU A 49 -14.40 9.55 23.08
C GLU A 49 -13.42 8.83 22.14
N GLU A 50 -13.49 9.14 20.84
CA GLU A 50 -12.54 8.63 19.84
C GLU A 50 -11.12 9.17 20.02
N ILE A 51 -10.93 10.20 20.82
CA ILE A 51 -9.62 10.78 21.17
C ILE A 51 -9.21 10.37 22.61
N ALA A 52 -10.02 9.61 23.36
CA ALA A 52 -9.83 9.45 24.80
C ALA A 52 -8.53 8.71 25.20
N GLY A 53 -8.08 7.75 24.39
CA GLY A 53 -6.86 6.97 24.64
C GLY A 53 -5.58 7.79 24.51
N GLU A 54 -4.56 7.52 25.34
CA GLU A 54 -3.30 8.29 25.36
C GLU A 54 -2.62 8.37 23.99
N GLU A 55 -2.57 7.27 23.24
CA GLU A 55 -1.99 7.25 21.91
C GLU A 55 -2.76 8.17 20.94
N LYS A 56 -4.09 8.13 20.99
CA LYS A 56 -4.95 8.97 20.15
C LYS A 56 -4.82 10.45 20.54
N LYS A 57 -4.69 10.77 21.83
CA LYS A 57 -4.36 12.14 22.28
C LYS A 57 -3.02 12.61 21.72
N LYS A 58 -1.97 11.77 21.74
CA LYS A 58 -0.65 12.09 21.16
C LYS A 58 -0.75 12.34 19.66
N VAL A 59 -1.49 11.51 18.92
CA VAL A 59 -1.72 11.70 17.48
C VAL A 59 -2.43 13.03 17.22
N TYR A 60 -3.50 13.31 17.98
CA TYR A 60 -4.27 14.55 17.87
C TYR A 60 -3.41 15.80 18.16
N GLN A 61 -2.65 15.78 19.26
CA GLN A 61 -1.68 16.83 19.58
C GLN A 61 -0.65 16.99 18.46
N GLY A 62 -0.11 15.89 17.93
CA GLY A 62 0.82 15.89 16.81
C GLY A 62 0.25 16.57 15.55
N ILE A 63 -1.04 16.40 15.25
CA ILE A 63 -1.71 17.13 14.16
C ILE A 63 -1.72 18.63 14.46
N THR A 64 -2.14 19.03 15.65
CA THR A 64 -2.24 20.45 16.00
C THR A 64 -0.89 21.17 15.97
N VAL A 65 0.17 20.53 16.49
CA VAL A 65 1.53 21.08 16.48
C VAL A 65 2.04 21.22 15.04
N LYS A 66 1.94 20.17 14.23
CA LYS A 66 2.38 20.20 12.82
C LYS A 66 1.58 21.19 11.98
N GLY A 67 0.27 21.33 12.26
CA GLY A 67 -0.58 22.27 11.55
C GLY A 67 -0.25 23.72 11.87
N LYS A 68 0.06 24.04 13.14
CA LYS A 68 0.53 25.37 13.55
C LYS A 68 1.88 25.71 12.90
N ASP A 69 2.85 24.79 12.97
CA ASP A 69 4.16 24.94 12.30
C ASP A 69 4.02 25.15 10.78
N LEU A 70 3.10 24.41 10.14
CA LEU A 70 2.78 24.63 8.73
C LEU A 70 2.26 26.05 8.47
N LEU A 71 1.28 26.52 9.24
CA LEU A 71 0.72 27.86 9.06
C LEU A 71 1.78 28.96 9.23
N GLU A 72 2.74 28.77 10.12
CA GLU A 72 3.90 29.68 10.27
C GLU A 72 4.79 29.64 9.03
N LYS A 73 5.14 28.45 8.53
CA LYS A 73 5.93 28.29 7.28
C LYS A 73 5.24 28.94 6.07
N LEU A 74 3.92 28.86 5.98
CA LEU A 74 3.16 29.49 4.88
C LEU A 74 3.23 31.02 4.89
N LYS A 75 3.44 31.65 6.06
CA LYS A 75 3.61 33.11 6.19
C LYS A 75 5.00 33.58 5.74
N SER A 76 6.00 32.70 5.74
CA SER A 76 7.36 33.04 5.34
C SER A 76 7.41 33.54 3.89
N LYS A 77 8.10 34.66 3.67
CA LYS A 77 8.36 35.22 2.33
C LYS A 77 9.48 34.49 1.59
N ASN A 78 10.31 33.73 2.31
CA ASN A 78 11.49 33.05 1.74
C ASN A 78 11.16 31.69 1.11
N ILE A 79 9.92 31.22 1.25
CA ILE A 79 9.47 29.93 0.72
C ILE A 79 8.59 30.24 -0.51
N ASP A 80 8.89 29.59 -1.63
CA ASP A 80 8.14 29.77 -2.87
C ASP A 80 6.75 29.10 -2.83
N ALA A 81 5.91 29.37 -3.84
CA ALA A 81 4.56 28.82 -3.90
C ALA A 81 4.53 27.28 -4.06
N LYS A 82 5.52 26.68 -4.75
CA LYS A 82 5.59 25.23 -4.99
C LYS A 82 6.00 24.48 -3.73
N GLU A 83 6.90 25.04 -2.95
CA GLU A 83 7.34 24.49 -1.69
C GLU A 83 6.23 24.61 -0.63
N LYS A 84 5.51 25.73 -0.60
CA LYS A 84 4.28 25.88 0.19
C LYS A 84 3.22 24.84 -0.19
N GLU A 85 2.98 24.62 -1.48
CA GLU A 85 2.10 23.55 -1.99
C GLU A 85 2.54 22.18 -1.45
N LYS A 86 3.84 21.86 -1.52
CA LYS A 86 4.40 20.61 -1.01
C LYS A 86 4.15 20.44 0.50
N TYR A 87 4.32 21.49 1.30
CA TYR A 87 4.05 21.44 2.74
C TYR A 87 2.57 21.19 3.04
N ILE A 88 1.66 21.85 2.32
CA ILE A 88 0.21 21.61 2.45
C ILE A 88 -0.11 20.15 2.11
N LEU A 89 0.37 19.64 0.98
CA LEU A 89 0.14 18.26 0.55
C LEU A 89 0.68 17.24 1.56
N SER A 90 1.86 17.48 2.13
CA SER A 90 2.45 16.62 3.16
C SER A 90 1.61 16.60 4.44
N PHE A 91 1.04 17.74 4.83
CA PHE A 91 0.17 17.81 6.00
C PHE A 91 -1.18 17.13 5.76
N LEU A 92 -1.79 17.32 4.59
CA LEU A 92 -3.03 16.64 4.20
C LEU A 92 -2.87 15.12 4.19
N LEU A 93 -1.74 14.63 3.69
CA LEU A 93 -1.39 13.21 3.73
C LEU A 93 -1.31 12.69 5.18
N TYR A 94 -0.65 13.44 6.06
CA TYR A 94 -0.51 13.10 7.47
C TYR A 94 -1.87 13.04 8.19
N ILE A 95 -2.73 14.06 8.06
CA ILE A 95 -4.03 14.07 8.75
C ILE A 95 -4.99 13.04 8.18
N ARG A 96 -4.89 12.71 6.89
CA ARG A 96 -5.67 11.63 6.27
C ARG A 96 -5.29 10.29 6.89
N ALA A 97 -3.99 10.01 6.99
CA ALA A 97 -3.49 8.80 7.61
C ALA A 97 -3.90 8.71 9.09
N ALA A 98 -3.79 9.83 9.84
CA ALA A 98 -4.16 9.90 11.24
C ALA A 98 -5.66 9.65 11.49
N TYR A 99 -6.55 10.03 10.57
CA TYR A 99 -7.98 9.74 10.68
C TYR A 99 -8.27 8.22 10.84
N PHE A 100 -7.54 7.38 10.11
CA PHE A 100 -7.70 5.93 10.21
C PHE A 100 -7.17 5.36 11.52
N ASP A 101 -6.21 6.04 12.16
CA ASP A 101 -5.70 5.67 13.48
C ASP A 101 -6.74 5.98 14.56
N PHE A 102 -7.45 7.10 14.45
CA PHE A 102 -8.53 7.43 15.39
C PHE A 102 -9.68 6.43 15.34
N LYS A 103 -10.04 5.98 14.13
CA LYS A 103 -11.16 5.05 13.92
C LYS A 103 -10.76 3.56 14.02
N ASP A 104 -9.50 3.23 14.29
CA ASP A 104 -8.97 1.86 14.32
C ASP A 104 -9.20 1.06 13.02
N LEU A 105 -9.17 1.76 11.87
CA LEU A 105 -9.55 1.20 10.57
C LEU A 105 -8.37 0.67 9.75
N LEU A 106 -7.28 0.26 10.40
CA LEU A 106 -6.05 -0.24 9.73
C LEU A 106 -6.13 -1.70 9.25
N LYS A 107 -7.21 -2.42 9.58
CA LYS A 107 -7.39 -3.83 9.19
C LYS A 107 -7.16 -4.10 7.69
N PRO A 108 -7.70 -3.31 6.75
CA PRO A 108 -7.44 -3.52 5.32
C PRO A 108 -5.96 -3.44 4.94
N LEU A 109 -5.21 -2.49 5.52
CA LEU A 109 -3.78 -2.36 5.28
C LEU A 109 -3.02 -3.59 5.80
N ASN A 110 -3.33 -4.01 7.03
CA ASN A 110 -2.70 -5.17 7.64
C ASN A 110 -2.97 -6.46 6.84
N THR A 111 -4.20 -6.63 6.33
CA THR A 111 -4.53 -7.73 5.42
C THR A 111 -3.72 -7.64 4.12
N GLY A 112 -3.62 -6.46 3.52
CA GLY A 112 -2.81 -6.23 2.33
C GLY A 112 -1.32 -6.56 2.54
N ILE A 113 -0.74 -6.21 3.68
CA ILE A 113 0.65 -6.54 4.04
C ILE A 113 0.87 -8.05 4.16
N ARG A 114 -0.07 -8.77 4.80
CA ARG A 114 0.02 -10.23 4.94
C ARG A 114 -0.08 -10.93 3.58
N LEU A 115 -1.01 -10.47 2.74
CA LEU A 115 -1.16 -10.99 1.37
C LEU A 115 0.05 -10.66 0.50
N PHE A 116 0.68 -9.50 0.71
CA PHE A 116 1.93 -9.15 0.03
C PHE A 116 3.04 -10.12 0.41
N ALA A 117 3.23 -10.41 1.70
CA ALA A 117 4.20 -11.40 2.16
C ALA A 117 3.95 -12.79 1.56
N LEU A 118 2.69 -13.24 1.55
CA LEU A 118 2.30 -14.52 0.94
C LEU A 118 2.59 -14.54 -0.58
N THR A 119 2.15 -13.52 -1.30
CA THR A 119 2.35 -13.39 -2.76
C THR A 119 3.84 -13.36 -3.10
N SER A 120 4.65 -12.64 -2.32
CA SER A 120 6.10 -12.59 -2.47
C SER A 120 6.76 -13.94 -2.21
N ALA A 121 6.36 -14.68 -1.17
CA ALA A 121 6.91 -15.99 -0.86
C ALA A 121 6.59 -17.00 -1.98
N LEU A 122 5.34 -17.05 -2.44
CA LEU A 122 4.91 -17.89 -3.55
C LEU A 122 5.63 -17.51 -4.85
N PHE A 123 5.77 -16.22 -5.13
CA PHE A 123 6.52 -15.73 -6.29
C PHE A 123 7.98 -16.20 -6.26
N ILE A 124 8.68 -16.04 -5.14
CA ILE A 124 10.08 -16.48 -5.00
C ILE A 124 10.21 -18.00 -5.15
N GLY A 125 9.27 -18.77 -4.58
CA GLY A 125 9.30 -20.24 -4.69
C GLY A 125 9.02 -20.76 -6.10
N LEU A 126 8.16 -20.07 -6.85
CA LEU A 126 7.66 -20.54 -8.15
C LEU A 126 8.45 -19.97 -9.35
N SER A 127 9.06 -18.78 -9.23
CA SER A 127 9.76 -18.14 -10.34
C SER A 127 11.02 -18.86 -10.88
N PRO A 128 11.83 -19.59 -10.08
CA PRO A 128 13.09 -20.15 -10.56
C PRO A 128 12.96 -21.09 -11.75
N GLN A 129 11.89 -21.89 -11.82
CA GLN A 129 11.69 -22.91 -12.86
C GLN A 129 11.60 -22.32 -14.27
N PHE A 130 11.03 -21.12 -14.41
CA PHE A 130 10.78 -20.50 -15.71
C PHE A 130 11.64 -19.28 -15.99
N LEU A 131 12.03 -18.55 -14.94
CA LEU A 131 12.74 -17.27 -15.06
C LEU A 131 14.17 -17.35 -14.52
N GLY A 132 14.55 -18.48 -13.93
CA GLY A 132 15.86 -18.69 -13.32
C GLY A 132 15.96 -18.17 -11.88
N GLY A 133 16.85 -18.79 -11.10
CA GLY A 133 17.07 -18.41 -9.70
C GLY A 133 17.53 -16.96 -9.53
N ALA A 134 18.39 -16.46 -10.42
CA ALA A 134 18.89 -15.08 -10.38
C ALA A 134 17.77 -14.04 -10.49
N PHE A 135 16.78 -14.27 -11.36
CA PHE A 135 15.62 -13.40 -11.50
C PHE A 135 14.82 -13.33 -10.19
N SER A 136 14.60 -14.48 -9.57
CA SER A 136 13.87 -14.61 -8.31
C SER A 136 14.55 -13.83 -7.17
N LEU A 137 15.89 -13.90 -7.11
CA LEU A 137 16.71 -13.20 -6.11
C LEU A 137 16.71 -11.68 -6.31
N LEU A 138 16.70 -11.19 -7.55
CA LEU A 138 16.65 -9.75 -7.85
C LEU A 138 15.46 -9.06 -7.17
N PHE A 139 14.33 -9.78 -7.08
CA PHE A 139 13.11 -9.27 -6.47
C PHE A 139 13.11 -9.28 -4.93
N LEU A 140 14.10 -9.89 -4.27
CA LEU A 140 14.20 -9.83 -2.81
C LEU A 140 14.32 -8.38 -2.30
N VAL A 141 15.10 -7.56 -2.99
CA VAL A 141 15.30 -6.14 -2.62
C VAL A 141 13.97 -5.36 -2.66
N PRO A 142 13.23 -5.30 -3.78
CA PRO A 142 11.95 -4.59 -3.80
C PRO A 142 10.90 -5.22 -2.88
N ILE A 143 10.91 -6.54 -2.66
CA ILE A 143 10.03 -7.20 -1.69
C ILE A 143 10.31 -6.70 -0.26
N PHE A 144 11.58 -6.68 0.14
CA PHE A 144 11.99 -6.21 1.47
C PHE A 144 11.67 -4.73 1.68
N LEU A 145 11.96 -3.89 0.68
CA LEU A 145 11.62 -2.46 0.70
C LEU A 145 10.10 -2.25 0.73
N GLY A 146 9.33 -3.06 0.00
CA GLY A 146 7.87 -3.06 0.01
C GLY A 146 7.31 -3.37 1.39
N LEU A 147 7.78 -4.45 2.02
CA LEU A 147 7.31 -4.90 3.34
C LEU A 147 7.63 -3.86 4.41
N ASN A 148 8.88 -3.39 4.46
CA ASN A 148 9.31 -2.38 5.42
C ASN A 148 8.60 -1.04 5.21
N GLY A 149 8.42 -0.65 3.95
CA GLY A 149 7.70 0.56 3.58
C GLY A 149 6.24 0.49 4.01
N LEU A 150 5.53 -0.60 3.70
CA LEU A 150 4.13 -0.77 4.07
C LEU A 150 3.92 -0.87 5.58
N LYS A 151 4.78 -1.59 6.32
CA LYS A 151 4.75 -1.62 7.80
C LYS A 151 4.91 -0.24 8.42
N ARG A 152 5.72 0.62 7.79
CA ARG A 152 5.89 2.04 8.15
C ARG A 152 4.86 2.96 7.47
N ARG A 153 3.85 2.39 6.81
CA ARG A 153 2.77 3.07 6.08
C ARG A 153 3.25 4.01 4.98
N ARG A 154 4.43 3.81 4.39
CA ARG A 154 4.97 4.70 3.35
C ARG A 154 4.40 4.37 1.97
N ILE A 155 4.01 5.40 1.20
CA ILE A 155 3.60 5.29 -0.21
C ILE A 155 4.66 4.55 -1.05
N PHE A 156 5.94 4.76 -0.74
CA PHE A 156 7.03 4.04 -1.41
C PHE A 156 6.91 2.52 -1.25
N GLY A 157 6.53 2.04 -0.06
CA GLY A 157 6.28 0.62 0.19
C GLY A 157 5.14 0.07 -0.66
N PHE A 158 4.05 0.84 -0.76
CA PHE A 158 2.93 0.50 -1.66
C PHE A 158 3.36 0.39 -3.12
N LYS A 159 4.16 1.34 -3.62
CA LYS A 159 4.67 1.28 -4.99
C LYS A 159 5.50 0.02 -5.24
N MET A 160 6.41 -0.31 -4.33
CA MET A 160 7.22 -1.53 -4.41
C MET A 160 6.37 -2.79 -4.37
N ALA A 161 5.34 -2.83 -3.51
CA ALA A 161 4.43 -3.97 -3.44
C ALA A 161 3.60 -4.14 -4.72
N MET A 162 3.08 -3.04 -5.27
CA MET A 162 2.32 -3.07 -6.52
C MET A 162 3.18 -3.44 -7.74
N MET A 163 4.49 -3.22 -7.69
CA MET A 163 5.41 -3.66 -8.74
C MET A 163 5.48 -5.20 -8.85
N ILE A 164 5.28 -5.93 -7.74
CA ILE A 164 5.27 -7.40 -7.72
C ILE A 164 4.03 -7.95 -8.41
N PHE A 165 2.91 -7.23 -8.40
CA PHE A 165 1.64 -7.69 -8.94
C PHE A 165 1.73 -8.24 -10.38
N PRO A 166 2.17 -7.47 -11.41
CA PRO A 166 2.24 -7.98 -12.78
C PRO A 166 3.20 -9.17 -12.94
N VAL A 167 4.31 -9.21 -12.20
CA VAL A 167 5.30 -10.28 -12.31
C VAL A 167 4.78 -11.57 -11.67
N ALA A 168 4.07 -11.46 -10.54
CA ALA A 168 3.37 -12.57 -9.90
C ALA A 168 2.31 -13.18 -10.82
N LEU A 169 1.55 -12.35 -11.57
CA LEU A 169 0.61 -12.84 -12.58
C LEU A 169 1.31 -13.63 -13.68
N GLY A 170 2.45 -13.14 -14.17
CA GLY A 170 3.24 -13.83 -15.19
C GLY A 170 3.71 -15.22 -14.73
N VAL A 171 4.27 -15.29 -13.52
CA VAL A 171 4.70 -16.58 -12.93
C VAL A 171 3.53 -17.52 -12.72
N ALA A 172 2.39 -17.02 -12.22
CA ALA A 172 1.18 -17.81 -12.06
C ALA A 172 0.69 -18.38 -13.40
N ALA A 173 0.64 -17.56 -14.45
CA ALA A 173 0.21 -17.96 -15.78
C ALA A 173 1.09 -19.07 -16.38
N LEU A 174 2.42 -18.98 -16.21
CA LEU A 174 3.36 -20.00 -16.67
C LEU A 174 3.12 -21.35 -15.99
N TRP A 175 2.95 -21.34 -14.67
CA TRP A 175 2.65 -22.56 -13.91
C TRP A 175 1.26 -23.13 -14.20
N ILE A 176 0.25 -22.27 -14.39
CA ILE A 176 -1.09 -22.72 -14.77
C ILE A 176 -1.05 -23.37 -16.16
N ARG A 177 -0.37 -22.75 -17.13
CA ARG A 177 -0.16 -23.33 -18.46
C ARG A 177 0.57 -24.67 -18.39
N PHE A 178 1.61 -24.76 -17.57
CA PHE A 178 2.30 -26.03 -17.31
C PHE A 178 1.35 -27.06 -16.69
N GLY A 179 0.56 -26.69 -15.70
CA GLY A 179 -0.42 -27.56 -15.04
C GLY A 179 -1.50 -28.08 -16.01
N ILE A 180 -1.99 -27.25 -16.93
CA ILE A 180 -2.93 -27.68 -17.98
C ILE A 180 -2.28 -28.72 -18.89
N ASN A 181 -1.05 -28.47 -19.36
CA ASN A 181 -0.32 -29.45 -20.17
C ASN A 181 -0.06 -30.76 -19.41
N ALA A 182 0.30 -30.66 -18.14
CA ALA A 182 0.47 -31.81 -17.26
C ALA A 182 -0.82 -32.60 -17.07
N ALA A 183 -1.98 -31.95 -16.96
CA ALA A 183 -3.26 -32.65 -16.87
C ALA A 183 -3.60 -33.42 -18.16
N LEU A 184 -3.27 -32.86 -19.32
CA LEU A 184 -3.52 -33.50 -20.63
C LEU A 184 -2.55 -34.65 -20.94
N ASN A 185 -1.29 -34.53 -20.52
CA ASN A 185 -0.20 -35.45 -20.89
C ASN A 185 0.54 -36.01 -19.66
N PHE A 186 -0.20 -36.34 -18.61
CA PHE A 186 0.37 -36.54 -17.26
C PHE A 186 1.52 -37.54 -17.19
N GLN A 187 1.36 -38.73 -17.76
CA GLN A 187 2.40 -39.77 -17.71
C GLN A 187 3.70 -39.32 -18.39
N LYS A 188 3.58 -38.66 -19.54
CA LYS A 188 4.73 -38.12 -20.28
C LYS A 188 5.44 -37.04 -19.49
N VAL A 189 4.69 -36.04 -18.98
CA VAL A 189 5.26 -34.92 -18.23
C VAL A 189 5.94 -35.40 -16.94
N VAL A 190 5.38 -36.39 -16.26
CA VAL A 190 5.99 -37.00 -15.07
C VAL A 190 7.27 -37.74 -15.43
N ALA A 191 7.29 -38.53 -16.51
CA ALA A 191 8.49 -39.24 -16.97
C ALA A 191 9.61 -38.27 -17.35
N ASP A 192 9.29 -37.23 -18.13
CA ASP A 192 10.23 -36.17 -18.52
C ASP A 192 10.79 -35.45 -17.29
N THR A 193 9.94 -35.16 -16.30
CA THR A 193 10.34 -34.50 -15.05
C THR A 193 11.23 -35.41 -14.20
N ALA A 194 10.91 -36.70 -14.10
CA ALA A 194 11.72 -37.69 -13.37
C ALA A 194 13.13 -37.81 -13.97
N HIS A 195 13.21 -37.87 -15.31
CA HIS A 195 14.47 -37.91 -16.03
C HIS A 195 15.29 -36.64 -15.82
N THR A 196 14.66 -35.46 -15.97
CA THR A 196 15.34 -34.16 -15.85
C THR A 196 15.88 -33.91 -14.44
N LEU A 197 15.12 -34.29 -13.41
CA LEU A 197 15.52 -34.10 -12.02
C LEU A 197 16.43 -35.22 -11.50
N GLY A 198 16.57 -36.34 -12.24
CA GLY A 198 17.23 -37.55 -11.74
C GLY A 198 16.56 -38.09 -10.48
N LYS A 199 15.22 -38.02 -10.41
CA LYS A 199 14.42 -38.40 -9.23
C LYS A 199 13.42 -39.50 -9.56
N PRO A 200 13.03 -40.32 -8.55
CA PRO A 200 11.96 -41.29 -8.70
C PRO A 200 10.66 -40.65 -9.20
N VAL A 201 9.88 -41.44 -9.95
CA VAL A 201 8.59 -41.05 -10.53
C VAL A 201 7.64 -40.45 -9.48
N ASP A 202 7.61 -40.99 -8.27
CA ASP A 202 6.71 -40.48 -7.22
C ASP A 202 7.11 -39.09 -6.72
N ILE A 203 8.41 -38.79 -6.68
CA ILE A 203 8.90 -37.43 -6.38
C ILE A 203 8.56 -36.51 -7.57
N ALA A 204 8.74 -36.97 -8.81
CA ALA A 204 8.41 -36.18 -9.99
C ALA A 204 6.92 -35.81 -10.06
N LYS A 205 6.01 -36.73 -9.70
CA LYS A 205 4.56 -36.45 -9.59
C LYS A 205 4.29 -35.25 -8.67
N PHE A 206 4.98 -35.18 -7.52
CA PHE A 206 4.82 -34.06 -6.59
C PHE A 206 5.20 -32.72 -7.23
N PHE A 207 6.34 -32.65 -7.93
CA PHE A 207 6.78 -31.45 -8.64
C PHE A 207 5.90 -31.08 -9.83
N VAL A 208 5.17 -32.03 -10.40
CA VAL A 208 4.21 -31.77 -11.47
C VAL A 208 2.87 -31.23 -10.93
N ILE A 209 2.40 -31.74 -9.79
CA ILE A 209 1.05 -31.44 -9.27
C ILE A 209 1.04 -30.20 -8.38
N VAL A 210 1.98 -30.08 -7.44
CA VAL A 210 1.92 -29.08 -6.36
C VAL A 210 2.13 -27.64 -6.85
N PRO A 211 3.14 -27.34 -7.70
CA PRO A 211 3.39 -25.97 -8.10
C PRO A 211 2.24 -25.31 -8.89
N PRO A 212 1.52 -25.98 -9.82
CA PRO A 212 0.31 -25.42 -10.42
C PRO A 212 -0.79 -25.05 -9.41
N ILE A 213 -0.96 -25.82 -8.33
CA ILE A 213 -1.92 -25.49 -7.26
C ILE A 213 -1.47 -24.21 -6.55
N PHE A 214 -0.19 -24.11 -6.19
CA PHE A 214 0.35 -22.88 -5.61
C PHE A 214 0.30 -21.69 -6.56
N ALA A 215 0.34 -21.90 -7.87
CA ALA A 215 0.15 -20.84 -8.85
C ALA A 215 -1.28 -20.28 -8.87
N LEU A 216 -2.30 -21.12 -8.66
CA LEU A 216 -3.67 -20.63 -8.45
C LEU A 216 -3.78 -19.81 -7.15
N VAL A 217 -3.11 -20.25 -6.08
CA VAL A 217 -3.05 -19.49 -4.83
C VAL A 217 -2.32 -18.16 -5.04
N LEU A 218 -1.19 -18.14 -5.76
CA LEU A 218 -0.44 -16.95 -6.12
C LEU A 218 -1.30 -15.98 -6.93
N LEU A 219 -2.06 -16.49 -7.91
CA LEU A 219 -2.96 -15.70 -8.73
C LEU A 219 -4.02 -15.03 -7.85
N ALA A 220 -4.76 -15.81 -7.07
CA ALA A 220 -5.79 -15.30 -6.18
C ALA A 220 -5.22 -14.32 -5.14
N SER A 221 -4.12 -14.67 -4.48
CA SER A 221 -3.50 -13.82 -3.46
C SER A 221 -3.02 -12.50 -4.05
N SER A 222 -2.50 -12.49 -5.29
CA SER A 222 -2.03 -11.27 -5.96
C SER A 222 -3.18 -10.29 -6.24
N PHE A 223 -4.33 -10.76 -6.71
CA PHE A 223 -5.52 -9.91 -6.92
C PHE A 223 -6.08 -9.37 -5.60
N ILE A 224 -6.22 -10.25 -4.59
CA ILE A 224 -6.74 -9.85 -3.28
C ILE A 224 -5.77 -8.87 -2.61
N MET A 225 -4.46 -9.11 -2.72
CA MET A 225 -3.41 -8.19 -2.28
C MET A 225 -3.56 -6.81 -2.92
N ALA A 226 -3.62 -6.75 -4.26
CA ALA A 226 -3.73 -5.51 -5.00
C ALA A 226 -5.00 -4.73 -4.59
N TYR A 227 -6.13 -5.44 -4.43
CA TYR A 227 -7.38 -4.86 -3.95
C TYR A 227 -7.24 -4.22 -2.56
N TYR A 228 -6.74 -4.97 -1.56
CA TYR A 228 -6.62 -4.45 -0.19
C TYR A 228 -5.60 -3.31 -0.10
N LEU A 229 -4.47 -3.43 -0.80
CA LEU A 229 -3.47 -2.36 -0.84
C LEU A 229 -4.04 -1.10 -1.49
N TYR A 230 -4.75 -1.22 -2.61
CA TYR A 230 -5.39 -0.08 -3.26
C TYR A 230 -6.45 0.58 -2.37
N LYS A 231 -7.30 -0.23 -1.71
CA LYS A 231 -8.29 0.24 -0.73
C LYS A 231 -7.65 0.95 0.46
N SER A 232 -6.45 0.52 0.87
CA SER A 232 -5.71 1.10 1.99
C SER A 232 -4.83 2.31 1.63
N LYS A 233 -4.84 2.77 0.37
CA LYS A 233 -3.94 3.84 -0.09
C LYS A 233 -4.05 5.13 0.71
N GLU A 234 -5.23 5.46 1.20
CA GLU A 234 -5.47 6.63 2.04
C GLU A 234 -4.89 6.51 3.46
N MET A 235 -4.55 5.30 3.89
CA MET A 235 -3.94 5.02 5.18
C MET A 235 -2.41 5.25 5.16
N LEU A 236 -1.84 5.64 4.02
CA LEU A 236 -0.40 5.78 3.82
C LEU A 236 0.09 7.24 3.94
N LEU A 237 1.38 7.35 4.30
CA LEU A 237 2.23 8.52 4.50
C LEU A 237 3.31 8.65 3.40
#